data_AF-A0A133U9Q7-F1
#
_entry.id   AF-A0A133U9Q7-F1
#
_cell.length_a   1.000
_cell.length_b   1.000
_cell.length_c   1.000
_cell.angle_alpha   90.00
_cell.angle_beta   90.00
_cell.angle_gamma   90.00
#
_symmetry.space_group_name_H-M   'P 1'
#
loop_
_entity.id
_entity.type
_entity.pdbx_description
1 polymer ?
#
loop_
_entity_poly.entity_id
_entity_poly.type
_entity_poly.pdbx_seq_one_letter_code
_entity_poly.pdbx_strand_id
1 'polypeptide(L)'
;ETSSYRIQFTNQKNIVRVENFLYSISEVKPTDENKVELVLESHRQVEGKLSSAAPSLPENEKGAGLQGPKSPSSAEVIKSTLRPIISQKAYNLARDSSGTIILSRETKHDTSLWPISASLGVAASLLFAAAWLSRREAIGNATSMLIERGLENMSIRDAEIVGEIMRREEFTIPQLMEKTGTSKITTWRTVKKLVEEGFVRKTEKTRAPSKGLGGRGKPSQVYEYVGPEQKE
;
A
#
# COMPACT_ATOMS: atom_id res chain seq x y z
N GLU A 1 -15.25 16.60 -10.91
CA GLU A 1 -16.47 15.89 -10.51
C GLU A 1 -17.32 16.83 -9.69
N THR A 2 -18.61 16.97 -10.00
CA THR A 2 -19.53 17.81 -9.22
C THR A 2 -20.07 16.96 -8.08
N SER A 3 -19.57 17.14 -6.85
CA SER A 3 -20.10 16.44 -5.68
C SER A 3 -21.40 17.11 -5.26
N SER A 4 -22.53 16.61 -5.76
CA SER A 4 -23.86 17.03 -5.35
C SER A 4 -24.40 16.10 -4.26
N TYR A 5 -24.59 16.60 -3.05
CA TYR A 5 -25.16 15.82 -1.95
C TYR A 5 -26.63 16.13 -1.80
N ARG A 6 -27.51 15.15 -2.03
CA ARG A 6 -28.94 15.30 -1.78
C ARG A 6 -29.20 15.18 -0.28
N ILE A 7 -29.51 16.30 0.35
CA ILE A 7 -29.98 16.37 1.74
C ILE A 7 -31.51 16.21 1.71
N GLN A 8 -32.08 15.35 2.54
CA GLN A 8 -33.53 15.20 2.72
C GLN A 8 -33.86 15.19 4.21
N PHE A 9 -34.66 16.16 4.63
CA PHE A 9 -35.19 16.21 5.99
C PHE A 9 -36.32 15.19 6.11
N THR A 10 -36.27 14.37 7.17
CA THR A 10 -37.32 13.40 7.47
C THR A 10 -38.31 14.00 8.47
N ASN A 11 -39.53 13.46 8.54
CA ASN A 11 -40.53 13.87 9.54
C ASN A 11 -40.11 13.53 10.99
N GLN A 12 -39.02 12.79 11.15
CA GLN A 12 -38.41 12.54 12.45
C GLN A 12 -37.50 13.72 12.80
N LYS A 13 -37.81 14.42 13.90
CA LYS A 13 -37.01 15.54 14.40
C LYS A 13 -35.54 15.13 14.45
N ASN A 14 -34.70 15.86 13.72
CA ASN A 14 -33.24 15.75 13.69
C ASN A 14 -32.62 14.59 12.89
N ILE A 15 -33.36 13.92 11.98
CA ILE A 15 -32.76 12.95 11.06
C ILE A 15 -32.76 13.49 9.62
N VAL A 16 -31.58 13.44 9.02
CA VAL A 16 -31.29 13.93 7.67
C VAL A 16 -30.70 12.80 6.85
N ARG A 17 -31.26 12.55 5.67
CA ARG A 17 -30.67 11.64 4.69
C ARG A 17 -29.73 12.43 3.79
N VAL A 18 -28.47 12.03 3.71
CA VAL A 18 -27.50 12.56 2.74
C VAL A 18 -27.15 11.41 1.80
N GLU A 19 -27.60 11.51 0.54
CA GLU A 19 -27.53 10.42 -0.44
C GLU A 19 -28.19 9.12 0.07
N ASN A 20 -27.41 8.07 0.33
CA ASN A 20 -27.86 6.77 0.84
C ASN A 20 -27.60 6.57 2.33
N PHE A 21 -27.17 7.62 3.04
CA PHE A 21 -26.78 7.54 4.45
C PHE A 21 -27.71 8.40 5.31
N LEU A 22 -28.00 7.90 6.51
CA LEU A 22 -28.77 8.61 7.53
C LEU A 22 -27.80 9.25 8.53
N TYR A 23 -28.05 10.53 8.80
CA TYR A 23 -27.31 11.33 9.76
C TYR A 23 -28.28 11.90 10.80
N SER A 24 -27.82 11.97 12.04
CA SER A 24 -28.48 12.78 13.06
C SER A 24 -27.86 14.18 13.07
N ILE A 25 -28.71 15.20 13.19
CA ILE A 25 -28.23 16.57 13.46
C ILE A 25 -27.86 16.62 14.94
N SER A 26 -26.56 16.63 15.24
CA SER A 26 -26.06 16.73 16.63
C SER A 26 -26.02 18.19 17.10
N GLU A 27 -25.73 19.13 16.20
CA GLU A 27 -25.61 20.54 16.53
C GLU A 27 -25.99 21.43 15.34
N VAL A 28 -26.55 22.61 15.60
CA VAL A 28 -26.81 23.66 14.60
C VAL A 28 -26.12 24.93 15.06
N LYS A 29 -25.06 25.33 14.35
CA LYS A 29 -24.29 26.53 14.66
C LYS A 29 -24.67 27.67 13.72
N PRO A 30 -25.09 28.84 14.23
CA PRO A 30 -25.15 30.03 13.39
C PRO A 30 -23.72 30.43 12.99
N THR A 31 -23.48 30.64 11.70
CA THR A 31 -22.14 31.03 11.19
C THR A 31 -22.09 32.52 10.82
N ASP A 32 -23.07 32.97 10.03
CA ASP A 32 -23.26 34.35 9.57
C ASP A 32 -24.75 34.72 9.74
N GLU A 33 -25.13 36.00 9.58
CA GLU A 33 -26.52 36.49 9.77
C GLU A 33 -27.62 35.70 9.01
N ASN A 34 -27.26 34.97 7.95
CA ASN A 34 -28.21 34.21 7.12
C ASN A 34 -27.81 32.75 6.84
N LYS A 35 -26.87 32.17 7.61
CA LYS A 35 -26.37 30.80 7.39
C LYS A 35 -26.24 30.01 8.69
N VAL A 36 -26.48 28.71 8.58
CA VAL A 36 -26.28 27.73 9.65
C VAL A 36 -25.36 26.60 9.17
N GLU A 37 -24.41 26.22 10.02
CA GLU A 37 -23.64 25.00 9.90
C GLU A 37 -24.39 23.89 10.66
N LEU A 38 -24.72 22.80 9.96
CA LEU A 38 -25.25 21.60 10.60
C LEU A 38 -24.09 20.67 10.92
N VAL A 39 -24.00 20.20 12.16
CA VAL A 39 -23.10 19.09 12.52
C VAL A 39 -23.90 17.80 12.39
N LEU A 40 -23.54 16.99 11.40
CA LEU A 40 -24.20 15.74 11.07
C LEU A 40 -23.33 14.57 11.50
N GLU A 41 -23.86 13.69 12.34
CA GLU A 41 -23.18 12.47 12.79
C GLU A 41 -23.79 11.24 12.13
N SER A 42 -22.94 10.42 11.50
CA SER A 42 -23.42 9.18 10.90
C SER A 42 -23.69 8.13 11.97
N HIS A 43 -24.92 7.64 12.00
CA HIS A 43 -25.26 6.42 12.73
C HIS A 43 -25.07 5.24 11.79
N ARG A 44 -23.80 4.94 11.45
CA ARG A 44 -23.51 3.67 10.79
C ARG A 44 -23.51 2.58 11.86
N GLN A 45 -24.68 2.03 12.16
CA GLN A 45 -24.71 0.65 12.64
C GLN A 45 -24.23 -0.18 11.45
N VAL A 46 -22.95 -0.55 11.47
CA VAL A 46 -22.48 -1.62 10.61
C VAL A 46 -23.19 -2.86 11.13
N GLU A 47 -24.37 -3.16 10.57
CA GLU A 47 -24.92 -4.50 10.65
C GLU A 47 -23.93 -5.40 9.91
N GLY A 48 -22.90 -5.81 10.64
CA GLY A 48 -22.00 -6.87 10.24
C GLY A 48 -22.79 -8.16 10.23
N LYS A 49 -23.62 -8.37 9.21
CA LYS A 49 -23.88 -9.73 8.71
C LYS A 49 -22.55 -10.24 8.13
N LEU A 50 -21.65 -10.62 9.04
CA LEU A 50 -20.67 -11.64 8.78
C LEU A 50 -21.47 -12.90 8.48
N SER A 51 -21.84 -13.08 7.22
CA SER A 51 -22.27 -14.36 6.68
C SER A 51 -21.05 -15.29 6.76
N SER A 52 -20.89 -15.94 7.91
CA SER A 52 -19.91 -17.00 8.10
C SER A 52 -20.44 -18.26 7.44
N ALA A 53 -20.46 -18.29 6.11
CA ALA A 53 -20.46 -19.54 5.38
C ALA A 53 -19.03 -20.09 5.41
N ALA A 54 -18.63 -20.66 6.56
CA ALA A 54 -17.43 -21.46 6.64
C ALA A 54 -17.74 -22.83 5.99
N PRO A 55 -17.03 -23.25 4.93
CA PRO A 55 -17.14 -24.62 4.45
C PRO A 55 -16.61 -25.55 5.54
N SER A 56 -17.43 -26.52 5.93
CA SER A 56 -17.06 -27.60 6.85
C SER A 56 -15.87 -28.38 6.27
N LEU A 57 -14.69 -28.23 6.89
CA LEU A 57 -13.54 -29.09 6.66
C LEU A 57 -13.70 -30.39 7.47
N PRO A 58 -13.29 -31.55 6.92
CA PRO A 58 -13.46 -32.84 7.57
C PRO A 58 -12.59 -32.97 8.82
N GLU A 59 -13.20 -33.51 9.88
CA GLU A 59 -12.53 -33.89 11.12
C GLU A 59 -11.47 -34.95 10.85
N ASN A 60 -10.19 -34.58 10.94
CA ASN A 60 -9.20 -35.56 11.37
C ASN A 60 -7.96 -34.90 12.00
N GLU A 61 -7.46 -35.63 13.00
CA GLU A 61 -6.15 -35.53 13.65
C GLU A 61 -5.97 -34.57 14.84
N LYS A 62 -5.96 -35.22 16.01
CA LYS A 62 -5.41 -34.76 17.28
C LYS A 62 -3.92 -34.39 17.12
N GLY A 63 -3.56 -33.14 17.35
CA GLY A 63 -2.14 -32.76 17.45
C GLY A 63 -1.90 -31.30 17.78
N ALA A 64 -1.27 -31.07 18.95
CA ALA A 64 -0.52 -29.88 19.37
C ALA A 64 -1.21 -28.49 19.29
N GLY A 65 -1.53 -27.97 20.48
CA GLY A 65 -2.03 -26.60 20.68
C GLY A 65 -1.05 -25.53 20.19
N LEU A 66 -1.41 -24.87 19.10
CA LEU A 66 -0.85 -23.59 18.68
C LEU A 66 -1.92 -22.52 18.96
N GLN A 67 -1.64 -21.64 19.92
CA GLN A 67 -2.41 -20.41 20.12
C GLN A 67 -2.23 -19.54 18.87
N GLY A 68 -3.23 -19.55 18.00
CA GLY A 68 -3.31 -18.62 16.89
C GLY A 68 -3.39 -17.17 17.39
N PRO A 69 -2.91 -16.19 16.59
CA PRO A 69 -2.98 -14.79 16.96
C PRO A 69 -4.43 -14.38 17.19
N LYS A 70 -4.71 -13.79 18.36
CA LYS A 70 -6.01 -13.20 18.68
C LYS A 70 -6.31 -12.13 17.63
N SER A 71 -7.25 -12.41 16.73
CA SER A 71 -7.79 -11.42 15.80
C SER A 71 -8.32 -10.23 16.61
N PRO A 72 -7.90 -8.98 16.31
CA PRO A 72 -8.47 -7.81 16.95
C PRO A 72 -9.91 -7.66 16.46
N SER A 73 -10.85 -8.24 17.23
CA SER A 73 -12.27 -7.92 17.16
C SER A 73 -12.45 -6.54 17.77
N SER A 74 -12.19 -5.50 16.98
CA SER A 74 -12.54 -4.14 17.31
C SER A 74 -13.16 -3.57 16.05
N ALA A 75 -14.49 -3.61 16.00
CA ALA A 75 -15.24 -2.86 15.02
C ALA A 75 -14.91 -1.38 15.27
N GLU A 76 -13.93 -0.86 14.55
CA GLU A 76 -13.58 0.54 14.57
C GLU A 76 -14.77 1.29 13.94
N VAL A 77 -15.57 1.91 14.81
CA VAL A 77 -16.69 2.75 14.39
C VAL A 77 -16.07 4.00 13.76
N ILE A 78 -15.94 4.00 12.44
CA ILE A 78 -15.55 5.17 11.67
C ILE A 78 -16.67 6.19 11.81
N LYS A 79 -16.56 7.07 12.81
CA LYS A 79 -17.44 8.23 12.96
C LYS A 79 -17.09 9.23 11.86
N SER A 80 -17.99 9.39 10.89
CA SER A 80 -17.89 10.47 9.91
C SER A 80 -18.77 11.64 10.36
N THR A 81 -18.15 12.80 10.52
CA THR A 81 -18.84 14.06 10.82
C THR A 81 -18.90 14.90 9.55
N LEU A 82 -20.11 15.25 9.10
CA LEU A 82 -20.32 16.19 8.00
C LEU A 82 -20.74 17.56 8.54
N ARG A 83 -20.25 18.62 7.91
CA ARG A 83 -20.52 20.02 8.31
C ARG A 83 -21.07 20.87 7.16
N PRO A 84 -22.26 20.57 6.63
CA PRO A 84 -22.84 21.40 5.56
C PRO A 84 -23.26 22.76 6.11
N ILE A 85 -22.92 23.82 5.36
CA ILE A 85 -23.39 25.18 5.61
C ILE A 85 -24.58 25.44 4.69
N ILE A 86 -25.73 25.78 5.25
CA ILE A 86 -26.99 26.03 4.52
C ILE A 86 -27.58 27.38 4.92
N SER A 87 -28.45 27.95 4.07
CA SER A 87 -29.13 29.20 4.42
C SER A 87 -30.11 28.99 5.58
N GLN A 88 -30.14 29.94 6.52
CA GLN A 88 -31.08 29.96 7.65
C GLN A 88 -32.54 29.85 7.18
N LYS A 89 -32.89 30.52 6.07
CA LYS A 89 -34.24 30.46 5.49
C LYS A 89 -34.58 29.05 5.02
N ALA A 90 -33.64 28.38 4.35
CA ALA A 90 -33.83 27.01 3.87
C ALA A 90 -33.94 26.02 5.05
N TYR A 91 -33.15 26.22 6.11
CA TYR A 91 -33.25 25.43 7.33
C TYR A 91 -34.61 25.60 8.01
N ASN A 92 -35.07 26.84 8.22
CA ASN A 92 -36.36 27.11 8.84
C ASN A 92 -37.51 26.53 8.00
N LEU A 93 -37.45 26.70 6.67
CA LEU A 93 -38.44 26.12 5.76
C LEU A 93 -38.43 24.58 5.81
N ALA A 94 -37.25 23.94 5.92
CA ALA A 94 -37.14 22.49 6.07
C ALA A 94 -37.68 21.99 7.41
N ARG A 95 -37.54 22.80 8.46
CA ARG A 95 -38.00 22.47 9.81
C ARG A 95 -39.52 22.57 9.92
N ASP A 96 -40.09 23.59 9.29
CA ASP A 96 -41.51 23.93 9.43
C ASP A 96 -42.37 23.26 8.35
N SER A 97 -41.81 22.94 7.17
CA SER A 97 -42.48 22.14 6.16
C SER A 97 -42.08 20.67 6.30
N SER A 98 -43.05 19.76 6.41
CA SER A 98 -42.81 18.31 6.36
C SER A 98 -42.34 17.81 4.98
N GLY A 99 -41.83 18.71 4.13
CA GLY A 99 -41.45 18.47 2.74
C GLY A 99 -39.95 18.17 2.58
N THR A 100 -39.62 17.44 1.52
CA THR A 100 -38.23 17.15 1.17
C THR A 100 -37.58 18.35 0.47
N ILE A 101 -36.61 19.00 1.12
CA ILE A 101 -35.81 20.06 0.49
C ILE A 101 -34.53 19.46 -0.08
N ILE A 102 -34.40 19.46 -1.40
CA ILE A 102 -33.17 19.04 -2.09
C ILE A 102 -32.20 20.23 -2.10
N LEU A 103 -31.08 20.10 -1.40
CA LEU A 103 -29.97 21.05 -1.48
C LEU A 103 -28.97 20.55 -2.52
N SER A 104 -28.76 21.31 -3.60
CA SER A 104 -27.72 21.03 -4.58
C SER A 104 -26.61 22.06 -4.39
N ARG A 105 -25.43 21.63 -3.92
CA ARG A 105 -24.26 22.48 -3.84
C ARG A 105 -23.55 22.46 -5.19
N GLU A 106 -23.69 23.53 -5.97
CA GLU A 106 -22.76 23.78 -7.07
C GLU A 106 -21.45 24.29 -6.48
N THR A 107 -20.46 23.41 -6.38
CA THR A 107 -19.08 23.86 -6.22
C THR A 107 -18.64 24.47 -7.53
N LYS A 108 -18.71 25.80 -7.65
CA LYS A 108 -17.99 26.50 -8.72
C LYS A 108 -16.51 26.22 -8.48
N HIS A 109 -15.95 25.30 -9.26
CA HIS A 109 -14.51 25.13 -9.35
C HIS A 109 -13.98 26.38 -10.03
N ASP A 110 -13.68 27.39 -9.23
CA ASP A 110 -12.91 28.53 -9.71
C ASP A 110 -11.50 28.03 -10.04
N THR A 111 -11.07 28.30 -11.26
CA THR A 111 -9.75 28.07 -11.85
C THR A 111 -9.34 26.64 -12.24
N SER A 112 -9.14 26.52 -13.55
CA SER A 112 -8.51 25.46 -14.35
C SER A 112 -7.08 25.12 -13.88
N LEU A 113 -6.95 24.30 -12.83
CA LEU A 113 -5.67 23.67 -12.43
C LEU A 113 -5.44 22.28 -13.08
N TRP A 114 -6.42 21.78 -13.84
CA TRP A 114 -6.32 20.52 -14.58
C TRP A 114 -5.10 20.40 -15.51
N PRO A 115 -4.64 21.44 -16.25
CA PRO A 115 -3.45 21.31 -17.08
C PRO A 115 -2.14 21.16 -16.26
N ILE A 116 -2.09 21.68 -15.03
CA ILE A 116 -0.91 21.57 -14.16
C ILE A 116 -0.85 20.20 -13.49
N SER A 117 -1.98 19.63 -13.07
CA SER A 117 -2.00 18.27 -12.51
C SER A 117 -1.73 17.20 -13.57
N ALA A 118 -2.22 17.39 -14.80
CA ALA A 118 -1.94 16.48 -15.90
C ALA A 118 -0.44 16.42 -16.24
N SER A 119 0.26 17.56 -16.26
CA SER A 119 1.70 17.59 -16.57
C SER A 119 2.56 16.96 -15.48
N LEU A 120 2.22 17.14 -14.20
CA LEU A 120 2.89 16.46 -13.08
C LEU A 120 2.72 14.93 -13.16
N GLY A 121 1.53 14.47 -13.53
CA GLY A 121 1.23 13.04 -13.69
C GLY A 121 2.11 12.38 -14.75
N VAL A 122 2.23 13.00 -15.94
CA VAL A 122 3.05 12.46 -17.04
C VAL A 122 4.53 12.39 -16.66
N ALA A 123 5.07 13.44 -16.03
CA ALA A 123 6.47 13.45 -15.60
C ALA A 123 6.78 12.34 -14.59
N ALA A 124 5.90 12.14 -13.59
CA ALA A 124 6.04 11.07 -12.61
C ALA A 124 5.95 9.68 -13.24
N SER A 125 5.02 9.47 -14.19
CA SER A 125 4.89 8.20 -14.90
C SER A 125 6.12 7.86 -15.75
N LEU A 126 6.74 8.85 -16.41
CA LEU A 126 7.96 8.64 -17.20
C LEU A 126 9.15 8.26 -16.31
N LEU A 127 9.33 8.93 -15.18
CA LEU A 127 10.39 8.58 -14.21
C LEU A 127 10.20 7.17 -13.66
N PHE A 128 8.96 6.80 -13.33
CA PHE A 128 8.63 5.46 -12.87
C PHE A 128 8.89 4.40 -13.94
N ALA A 129 8.49 4.65 -15.19
CA ALA A 129 8.72 3.76 -16.32
C ALA A 129 10.22 3.57 -16.58
N ALA A 130 11.01 4.65 -16.56
CA ALA A 130 12.47 4.58 -16.71
C ALA A 130 13.11 3.74 -15.60
N ALA A 131 12.76 3.98 -14.33
CA ALA A 131 13.26 3.18 -13.20
C ALA A 131 12.87 1.70 -13.31
N TRP A 132 11.67 1.41 -13.81
CA TRP A 132 11.19 0.05 -14.04
C TRP A 132 11.95 -0.66 -15.17
N LEU A 133 12.19 0.04 -16.30
CA LEU A 133 12.92 -0.50 -17.44
C LEU A 133 14.38 -0.81 -17.10
N SER A 134 15.08 0.09 -16.40
CA SER A 134 16.46 -0.16 -15.94
C SER A 134 16.55 -1.36 -15.00
N ARG A 135 15.50 -1.64 -14.22
CA ARG A 135 15.45 -2.85 -13.39
C ARG A 135 15.28 -4.11 -14.24
N ARG A 136 14.51 -4.05 -15.33
CA ARG A 136 14.31 -5.18 -16.24
C ARG A 136 15.54 -5.51 -17.07
N GLU A 137 16.31 -4.53 -17.52
CA GLU A 137 17.55 -4.80 -18.26
C GLU A 137 18.55 -5.58 -17.42
N ALA A 138 18.74 -5.22 -16.14
CA ALA A 138 19.62 -5.95 -15.25
C ALA A 138 19.15 -7.41 -15.03
N ILE A 139 17.84 -7.63 -14.91
CA ILE A 139 17.27 -8.97 -14.76
C ILE A 139 17.37 -9.75 -16.09
N GLY A 140 17.10 -9.10 -17.22
CA GLY A 140 17.20 -9.70 -18.55
C GLY A 140 18.62 -10.17 -18.86
N ASN A 141 19.62 -9.32 -18.59
CA ASN A 141 21.02 -9.67 -18.73
C ASN A 141 21.42 -10.82 -17.80
N ALA A 142 20.93 -10.81 -16.55
CA ALA A 142 21.14 -11.92 -15.63
C ALA A 142 20.49 -13.22 -16.16
N THR A 143 19.24 -13.17 -16.64
CA THR A 143 18.54 -14.34 -17.21
C THR A 143 19.26 -14.89 -18.44
N SER A 144 19.69 -14.03 -19.36
CA SER A 144 20.46 -14.44 -20.54
C SER A 144 21.77 -15.12 -20.13
N MET A 145 22.53 -14.53 -19.20
CA MET A 145 23.77 -15.11 -18.68
C MET A 145 23.54 -16.48 -18.02
N LEU A 146 22.42 -16.64 -17.29
CA LEU A 146 22.06 -17.91 -16.66
C LEU A 146 21.70 -18.97 -17.71
N ILE A 147 20.97 -18.60 -18.77
CA ILE A 147 20.60 -19.51 -19.86
C ILE A 147 21.84 -19.96 -20.64
N GLU A 148 22.71 -19.03 -21.05
CA GLU A 148 23.92 -19.33 -21.83
C GLU A 148 24.88 -20.31 -21.13
N ARG A 149 24.79 -20.42 -19.79
CA ARG A 149 25.72 -21.18 -18.96
C ARG A 149 25.08 -22.43 -18.34
N GLY A 150 23.91 -22.84 -18.84
CA GLY A 150 23.22 -24.06 -18.39
C GLY A 150 22.64 -23.96 -16.98
N LEU A 151 22.48 -22.74 -16.44
CA LEU A 151 21.81 -22.45 -15.17
C LEU A 151 20.30 -22.19 -15.37
N GLU A 152 19.71 -22.75 -16.43
CA GLU A 152 18.29 -22.63 -16.80
C GLU A 152 17.32 -23.11 -15.70
N ASN A 153 17.80 -23.99 -14.80
CA ASN A 153 17.03 -24.49 -13.65
C ASN A 153 16.97 -23.50 -12.48
N MET A 154 17.50 -22.28 -12.63
CA MET A 154 17.40 -21.24 -11.60
C MET A 154 16.02 -20.60 -11.57
N SER A 155 15.51 -20.35 -10.37
CA SER A 155 14.21 -19.72 -10.18
C SER A 155 14.25 -18.22 -10.51
N ILE A 156 13.09 -17.61 -10.70
CA ILE A 156 12.96 -16.15 -10.86
C ILE A 156 13.66 -15.39 -9.71
N ARG A 157 13.59 -15.93 -8.48
CA ARG A 157 14.28 -15.32 -7.31
C ARG A 157 15.80 -15.42 -7.40
N ASP A 158 16.33 -16.49 -7.99
CA ASP A 158 17.76 -16.62 -8.21
C ASP A 158 18.26 -15.59 -9.23
N ALA A 159 17.49 -15.35 -10.29
CA ALA A 159 17.78 -14.29 -11.27
C ALA A 159 17.78 -12.89 -10.63
N GLU A 160 16.86 -12.61 -9.68
CA GLU A 160 16.88 -11.35 -8.92
C GLU A 160 18.13 -11.21 -8.06
N ILE A 161 18.57 -12.29 -7.40
CA ILE A 161 19.83 -12.29 -6.62
C ILE A 161 21.02 -12.02 -7.55
N VAL A 162 21.08 -12.68 -8.71
CA VAL A 162 22.16 -12.50 -9.70
C VAL A 162 22.17 -11.06 -10.23
N GLY A 163 21.00 -10.51 -10.59
CA GLY A 163 20.90 -9.12 -11.05
C GLY A 163 21.38 -8.11 -10.02
N GLU A 164 21.11 -8.34 -8.72
CA GLU A 164 21.62 -7.46 -7.65
C GLU A 164 23.12 -7.65 -7.40
N ILE A 165 23.66 -8.86 -7.61
CA ILE A 165 25.12 -9.13 -7.58
C ILE A 165 25.83 -8.35 -8.69
N MET A 166 25.34 -8.44 -9.94
CA MET A 166 25.89 -7.73 -11.09
C MET A 166 25.89 -6.22 -10.89
N ARG A 167 24.86 -5.69 -10.21
CA ARG A 167 24.74 -4.25 -9.93
C ARG A 167 25.73 -3.74 -8.87
N ARG A 168 26.13 -4.59 -7.92
CA ARG A 168 26.86 -4.13 -6.71
C ARG A 168 28.37 -4.27 -6.77
N GLU A 169 28.92 -4.99 -7.76
CA GLU A 169 30.34 -5.36 -7.89
C GLU A 169 30.89 -6.07 -6.64
N GLU A 170 30.90 -5.44 -5.46
CA GLU A 170 31.19 -6.03 -4.15
C GLU A 170 29.93 -6.14 -3.27
N PHE A 171 29.71 -7.29 -2.65
CA PHE A 171 28.54 -7.55 -1.81
C PHE A 171 28.80 -8.50 -0.63
N THR A 172 27.87 -8.52 0.32
CA THR A 172 27.81 -9.52 1.40
C THR A 172 26.46 -10.25 1.37
N ILE A 173 26.40 -11.47 1.90
CA ILE A 173 25.15 -12.24 1.96
C ILE A 173 24.02 -11.47 2.67
N PRO A 174 24.23 -10.83 3.85
CA PRO A 174 23.16 -10.06 4.49
C PRO A 174 22.66 -8.88 3.66
N GLN A 175 23.57 -8.20 2.94
CA GLN A 175 23.19 -7.08 2.07
C GLN A 175 22.32 -7.55 0.90
N LEU A 176 22.64 -8.70 0.29
CA LEU A 176 21.80 -9.29 -0.74
C LEU A 176 20.43 -9.64 -0.17
N MET A 177 20.36 -10.34 0.97
CA MET A 177 19.09 -10.69 1.62
C MET A 177 18.21 -9.47 1.89
N GLU A 178 18.80 -8.38 2.38
CA GLU A 178 18.06 -7.14 2.66
C GLU A 178 17.47 -6.52 1.38
N LYS A 179 18.19 -6.61 0.26
CA LYS A 179 17.77 -5.99 -1.01
C LYS A 179 16.80 -6.84 -1.81
N THR A 180 16.98 -8.16 -1.80
CA THR A 180 16.14 -9.09 -2.54
C THR A 180 14.96 -9.62 -1.72
N GLY A 181 15.00 -9.49 -0.39
CA GLY A 181 14.00 -10.09 0.49
C GLY A 181 14.06 -11.62 0.55
N THR A 182 15.16 -12.23 0.08
CA THR A 182 15.31 -13.68 0.04
C THR A 182 15.85 -14.26 1.35
N SER A 183 15.55 -15.54 1.59
CA SER A 183 16.08 -16.24 2.77
C SER A 183 17.59 -16.40 2.69
N LYS A 184 18.25 -16.51 3.86
CA LYS A 184 19.70 -16.75 3.95
C LYS A 184 20.13 -18.00 3.17
N ILE A 185 19.35 -19.07 3.25
CA ILE A 185 19.66 -20.36 2.60
C ILE A 185 19.60 -20.20 1.08
N THR A 186 18.55 -19.53 0.57
CA THR A 186 18.40 -19.26 -0.87
C THR A 186 19.59 -18.43 -1.37
N THR A 187 19.83 -17.26 -0.78
CA THR A 187 20.94 -16.38 -1.18
C THR A 187 22.28 -17.11 -1.14
N TRP A 188 22.55 -17.89 -0.08
CA TRP A 188 23.79 -18.62 0.04
C TRP A 188 23.95 -19.72 -1.02
N ARG A 189 22.89 -20.48 -1.33
CA ARG A 189 22.93 -21.51 -2.39
C ARG A 189 23.18 -20.87 -3.76
N THR A 190 22.52 -19.76 -4.08
CA THR A 190 22.72 -19.05 -5.34
C THR A 190 24.14 -18.52 -5.45
N VAL A 191 24.65 -17.83 -4.42
CA VAL A 191 26.03 -17.32 -4.41
C VAL A 191 27.04 -18.46 -4.49
N LYS A 192 26.83 -19.58 -3.79
CA LYS A 192 27.71 -20.75 -3.87
C LYS A 192 27.81 -21.28 -5.30
N LYS A 193 26.68 -21.45 -5.99
CA LYS A 193 26.68 -21.89 -7.40
C LYS A 193 27.45 -20.90 -8.29
N LEU A 194 27.24 -19.60 -8.11
CA LEU A 194 27.96 -18.58 -8.88
C LEU A 194 29.47 -18.58 -8.61
N VAL A 195 29.89 -18.92 -7.39
CA VAL A 195 31.31 -19.11 -7.05
C VAL A 195 31.89 -20.34 -7.72
N GLU A 196 31.15 -21.46 -7.74
CA GLU A 196 31.55 -22.71 -8.41
C GLU A 196 31.69 -22.49 -9.93
N GLU A 197 30.83 -21.67 -10.52
CA GLU A 197 30.89 -21.32 -11.94
C GLU A 197 31.92 -20.23 -12.30
N GLY A 198 32.51 -19.59 -11.29
CA GLY A 198 33.52 -18.54 -11.48
C GLY A 198 32.98 -17.14 -11.76
N PHE A 199 31.67 -16.90 -11.61
CA PHE A 199 31.08 -15.55 -11.75
C PHE A 199 31.30 -14.65 -10.53
N VAL A 200 31.54 -15.28 -9.38
CA VAL A 200 31.74 -14.59 -8.11
C VAL A 200 32.99 -15.13 -7.44
N ARG A 201 33.84 -14.24 -6.94
CA ARG A 201 35.04 -14.58 -6.19
C ARG A 201 34.89 -14.19 -4.73
N LYS A 202 35.40 -15.03 -3.83
CA LYS A 202 35.57 -14.66 -2.41
C LYS A 202 36.77 -13.72 -2.30
N THR A 203 36.56 -12.56 -1.70
CA THR A 203 37.66 -11.63 -1.41
C THR A 203 38.27 -11.94 -0.04
N GLU A 204 39.45 -11.43 0.27
CA GLU A 204 40.01 -11.53 1.63
C GLU A 204 39.36 -10.51 2.59
N LYS A 205 38.60 -9.56 2.05
CA LYS A 205 37.95 -8.50 2.81
C LYS A 205 36.79 -9.08 3.62
N THR A 206 36.65 -8.59 4.84
CA THR A 206 35.45 -8.77 5.64
C THR A 206 34.84 -7.41 5.94
N ARG A 207 33.51 -7.32 5.93
CA ARG A 207 32.79 -6.08 6.21
C ARG A 207 32.04 -6.22 7.53
N ALA A 208 32.15 -5.18 8.35
CA ALA A 208 31.33 -5.06 9.55
C ALA A 208 29.84 -5.09 9.17
N PRO A 209 28.96 -5.63 10.03
CA PRO A 209 27.51 -5.64 9.76
C PRO A 209 27.04 -4.22 9.42
N SER A 210 26.42 -4.07 8.24
CA SER A 210 26.23 -2.79 7.55
C SER A 210 25.08 -1.92 8.09
N LYS A 211 24.72 -2.07 9.36
CA LYS A 211 23.80 -1.15 10.03
C LYS A 211 24.50 -0.69 11.29
N GLY A 212 24.85 0.59 11.35
CA GLY A 212 25.60 1.28 12.42
C GLY A 212 25.01 1.23 13.83
N LEU A 213 24.27 0.18 14.17
CA LEU A 213 24.11 -0.30 15.53
C LEU A 213 25.40 -1.07 15.84
N GLY A 214 26.20 -0.61 16.80
CA GLY A 214 27.42 -1.26 17.31
C GLY A 214 27.17 -2.67 17.85
N GLY A 215 26.75 -3.57 16.97
CA GLY A 215 26.14 -4.85 17.25
C GLY A 215 27.18 -5.95 17.11
N ARG A 216 27.24 -6.74 18.16
CA ARG A 216 28.06 -7.93 18.43
C ARG A 216 27.84 -9.06 17.40
N GLY A 217 28.03 -8.76 16.11
CA GLY A 217 27.87 -9.68 14.98
C GLY A 217 29.22 -10.08 14.39
N LYS A 218 29.34 -11.32 13.91
CA LYS A 218 30.52 -11.76 13.18
C LYS A 218 30.66 -10.93 11.89
N PRO A 219 31.88 -10.53 11.52
CA PRO A 219 32.10 -9.85 10.25
C PRO A 219 31.65 -10.76 9.11
N SER A 220 31.05 -10.15 8.08
CA SER A 220 30.53 -10.88 6.93
C SER A 220 31.58 -10.94 5.82
N GLN A 221 31.71 -12.12 5.21
CA GLN A 221 32.55 -12.35 4.05
C GLN A 221 32.09 -11.46 2.88
N VAL A 222 33.03 -10.73 2.26
CA VAL A 222 32.77 -9.94 1.06
C VAL A 222 33.06 -10.80 -0.18
N TYR A 223 32.15 -10.71 -1.14
CA TYR A 223 32.20 -11.36 -2.44
C TYR A 223 32.26 -10.30 -3.53
N GLU A 224 32.93 -10.61 -4.62
CA GLU A 224 33.10 -9.73 -5.77
C GLU A 224 32.56 -10.42 -7.03
N TYR A 225 31.75 -9.72 -7.81
CA TYR A 225 31.33 -10.16 -9.13
C TYR A 225 32.45 -9.93 -10.13
N VAL A 226 32.91 -10.99 -10.77
CA VAL A 226 34.05 -10.98 -11.70
C VAL A 226 33.64 -11.08 -13.17
N GLY A 227 32.34 -11.25 -13.43
CA GLY A 227 31.82 -11.35 -14.79
C GLY A 227 32.14 -12.68 -15.48
N PRO A 228 31.64 -12.87 -16.71
CA PRO A 228 31.84 -14.08 -17.51
C PRO A 228 33.25 -14.23 -18.10
N GLU A 229 34.06 -13.15 -18.11
CA GLU A 229 35.29 -13.03 -18.90
C GLU A 229 36.57 -13.53 -18.18
N GLN A 230 36.53 -13.88 -16.89
CA GLN A 230 37.73 -14.30 -16.15
C GLN A 230 38.10 -15.79 -16.25
N LYS A 231 37.45 -16.57 -17.13
CA LYS A 231 37.88 -17.95 -17.44
C LYS A 231 38.77 -17.94 -18.70
N GLU A 232 39.94 -17.32 -18.61
CA GLU A 232 41.09 -17.59 -19.50
C GLU A 232 42.26 -18.15 -18.69
#